data_AF-A0R2R9-F1
#
_entry.id   AF-A0R2R9-F1
#
_cell.length_a   1.000
_cell.length_b   1.000
_cell.length_c   1.000
_cell.angle_alpha   90.00
_cell.angle_beta   90.00
_cell.angle_gamma   90.00
#
_symmetry.space_group_name_H-M   'P 1'
#
loop_
_entity.id
_entity.type
_entity.pdbx_description
1 polymer ?
#
loop_
_entity_poly.entity_id
_entity_poly.type
_entity_poly.pdbx_seq_one_letter_code
_entity_poly.pdbx_strand_id
1 'polypeptide(L)'
;MTVVLVHGNPETDAIWGPLVEALGREGRDDIVRLSPPGFGAPLPDGFSATYLEYRDWLEGELEKFDGPVDLVGHDWGGGHVLNVVMHRPELVRTWVSDVVGIFDPEYVWHDLAQVWQTPGAGEELVDAMMGGTVEDRTAQWAAFLPADIAGALAAAQGPEMGRAILALYRSAADTAAVAEAGGGLEKARAKPGLSVLATEDTYVGSEEIRRRAAERAGARTEVLDGLHHWWMVQDPARAAAMLTRFWATSPR
;
A
#
# COMPACT_ATOMS: atom_id res chain seq x y z
N MET A 1 0.76 20.08 -7.72
CA MET A 1 0.71 18.71 -8.24
C MET A 1 0.12 17.89 -7.12
N THR A 2 -1.05 17.32 -7.35
CA THR A 2 -1.79 16.59 -6.33
C THR A 2 -1.02 15.35 -5.92
N VAL A 3 -0.86 15.14 -4.62
CA VAL A 3 -0.32 13.90 -4.05
C VAL A 3 -1.50 13.03 -3.66
N VAL A 4 -1.52 11.79 -4.15
CA VAL A 4 -2.54 10.81 -3.80
C VAL A 4 -1.88 9.71 -2.97
N LEU A 5 -2.37 9.51 -1.75
CA LEU A 5 -1.89 8.52 -0.80
C LEU A 5 -2.90 7.37 -0.70
N VAL A 6 -2.44 6.13 -0.89
CA VAL A 6 -3.28 4.91 -0.86
C VAL A 6 -2.71 3.93 0.15
N HIS A 7 -3.45 3.68 1.23
CA HIS A 7 -3.06 2.69 2.25
C HIS A 7 -3.39 1.26 1.82
N GLY A 8 -2.96 0.26 2.60
CA GLY A 8 -3.21 -1.15 2.32
C GLY A 8 -4.05 -1.84 3.40
N ASN A 9 -3.71 -3.10 3.64
CA ASN A 9 -4.37 -4.02 4.53
C ASN A 9 -3.65 -4.12 5.89
N PRO A 10 -4.36 -4.26 7.02
CA PRO A 10 -5.78 -4.02 7.28
C PRO A 10 -6.00 -2.59 7.81
N GLU A 11 -5.71 -1.59 6.98
CA GLU A 11 -5.49 -0.22 7.46
C GLU A 11 -6.62 0.74 7.09
N THR A 12 -6.43 2.01 7.44
CA THR A 12 -7.28 3.14 7.06
C THR A 12 -6.40 4.33 6.65
N ASP A 13 -7.01 5.42 6.17
CA ASP A 13 -6.29 6.64 5.83
C ASP A 13 -5.64 7.36 7.04
N ALA A 14 -5.94 6.91 8.27
CA ALA A 14 -5.37 7.44 9.50
C ALA A 14 -3.84 7.29 9.55
N ILE A 15 -3.28 6.24 8.94
CA ILE A 15 -1.82 6.01 8.92
C ILE A 15 -1.07 7.14 8.22
N TRP A 16 -1.73 7.86 7.32
CA TRP A 16 -1.13 8.95 6.57
C TRP A 16 -1.10 10.26 7.35
N GLY A 17 -1.86 10.39 8.44
CA GLY A 17 -1.99 11.63 9.21
C GLY A 17 -0.65 12.29 9.54
N PRO A 18 0.29 11.58 10.19
CA PRO A 18 1.61 12.14 10.52
C PRO A 18 2.41 12.60 9.30
N LEU A 19 2.36 11.84 8.20
CA LEU A 19 3.06 12.19 6.95
C LEU A 19 2.43 13.42 6.27
N VAL A 20 1.10 13.50 6.22
CA VAL A 20 0.39 14.66 5.67
C VAL A 20 0.75 15.93 6.46
N GLU A 21 0.81 15.85 7.78
CA GLU A 21 1.23 16.99 8.61
C GLU A 21 2.69 17.40 8.29
N ALA A 22 3.61 16.44 8.19
CA ALA A 22 5.00 16.71 7.87
C ALA A 22 5.17 17.33 6.47
N LEU A 23 4.48 16.81 5.46
CA LEU A 23 4.45 17.35 4.10
C LEU A 23 3.85 18.76 4.06
N GLY A 24 2.80 19.03 4.85
CA GLY A 24 2.20 20.35 5.00
C GLY A 24 3.20 21.39 5.52
N ARG A 25 4.05 21.02 6.49
CA ARG A 25 5.13 21.89 7.00
C ARG A 25 6.19 22.21 5.93
N GLU A 26 6.37 21.33 4.94
CA GLU A 26 7.24 21.55 3.78
C GLU A 26 6.54 22.30 2.62
N GLY A 27 5.28 22.72 2.81
CA GLY A 27 4.51 23.48 1.83
C GLY A 27 3.80 22.61 0.77
N ARG A 28 3.59 21.32 1.03
CA ARG A 28 2.72 20.45 0.21
C ARG A 28 1.33 20.41 0.85
N ASP A 29 0.37 21.07 0.22
CA ASP A 29 -1.00 21.27 0.69
C ASP A 29 -2.05 20.50 -0.13
N ASP A 30 -1.79 20.26 -1.41
CA ASP A 30 -2.66 19.49 -2.31
C ASP A 30 -2.43 17.98 -2.16
N ILE A 31 -2.97 17.41 -1.08
CA ILE A 31 -2.84 15.98 -0.72
C ILE A 31 -4.22 15.35 -0.54
N VAL A 32 -4.47 14.26 -1.27
CA VAL A 32 -5.67 13.43 -1.16
C VAL A 32 -5.30 12.06 -0.60
N ARG A 33 -6.07 11.58 0.37
CA ARG A 33 -5.94 10.22 0.91
C ARG A 33 -7.13 9.41 0.40
N LEU A 34 -6.85 8.30 -0.26
CA LEU A 34 -7.87 7.37 -0.76
C LEU A 34 -7.89 6.12 0.11
N SER A 35 -9.10 5.65 0.40
CA SER A 35 -9.35 4.41 1.13
C SER A 35 -9.91 3.36 0.17
N PRO A 36 -9.20 2.25 -0.06
CA PRO A 36 -9.70 1.16 -0.88
C PRO A 36 -11.03 0.59 -0.33
N PRO A 37 -11.99 0.19 -1.18
CA PRO A 37 -13.23 -0.44 -0.74
C PRO A 37 -13.01 -1.60 0.23
N GLY A 38 -13.63 -1.57 1.42
CA GLY A 38 -13.43 -2.57 2.47
C GLY A 38 -12.23 -2.31 3.39
N PHE A 39 -11.39 -1.32 3.09
CA PHE A 39 -10.27 -0.87 3.93
C PHE A 39 -10.45 0.62 4.24
N GLY A 40 -10.99 0.95 5.42
CA GLY A 40 -11.30 2.33 5.80
C GLY A 40 -12.47 2.97 5.03
N ALA A 41 -13.01 2.30 4.01
CA ALA A 41 -14.23 2.67 3.28
C ALA A 41 -15.21 1.49 3.23
N PRO A 42 -16.52 1.74 3.06
CA PRO A 42 -17.51 0.67 2.87
C PRO A 42 -17.13 -0.25 1.70
N LEU A 43 -17.44 -1.54 1.81
CA LEU A 43 -17.27 -2.49 0.71
C LEU A 43 -18.56 -2.53 -0.15
N PRO A 44 -18.56 -2.02 -1.41
CA PRO A 44 -19.76 -2.00 -2.24
C PRO A 44 -20.28 -3.40 -2.56
N ASP A 45 -21.59 -3.53 -2.68
CA ASP A 45 -22.21 -4.77 -3.14
C ASP A 45 -21.70 -5.15 -4.53
N GLY A 46 -21.27 -6.40 -4.67
CA GLY A 46 -20.73 -6.94 -5.92
C GLY A 46 -19.27 -6.60 -6.20
N PHE A 47 -18.60 -5.80 -5.34
CA PHE A 47 -17.16 -5.56 -5.47
C PHE A 47 -16.38 -6.84 -5.17
N SER A 48 -15.61 -7.32 -6.16
CA SER A 48 -14.94 -8.62 -6.08
C SER A 48 -13.74 -8.64 -5.13
N ALA A 49 -13.21 -7.47 -4.76
CA ALA A 49 -12.03 -7.29 -3.92
C ALA A 49 -10.80 -8.07 -4.42
N THR A 50 -10.68 -8.28 -5.73
CA THR A 50 -9.47 -8.82 -6.35
C THR A 50 -8.42 -7.73 -6.55
N TYR A 51 -7.14 -8.08 -6.64
CA TYR A 51 -6.09 -7.08 -6.88
C TYR A 51 -6.28 -6.30 -8.19
N LEU A 52 -6.93 -6.90 -9.21
CA LEU A 52 -7.29 -6.23 -10.47
C LEU A 52 -8.51 -5.31 -10.30
N GLU A 53 -9.50 -5.71 -9.52
CA GLU A 53 -10.65 -4.83 -9.20
C GLU A 53 -10.19 -3.58 -8.45
N TYR A 54 -9.23 -3.72 -7.52
CA TYR A 54 -8.63 -2.56 -6.85
C TYR A 54 -7.79 -1.70 -7.79
N ARG A 55 -7.13 -2.28 -8.80
CA ARG A 55 -6.49 -1.49 -9.87
C ARG A 55 -7.55 -0.66 -10.61
N ASP A 56 -8.64 -1.29 -11.06
CA ASP A 56 -9.68 -0.63 -11.85
C ASP A 56 -10.40 0.45 -11.03
N TRP A 57 -10.65 0.19 -9.74
CA TRP A 57 -11.13 1.19 -8.79
C TRP A 57 -10.16 2.39 -8.69
N LEU A 58 -8.87 2.13 -8.48
CA LEU A 58 -7.89 3.21 -8.33
C LEU A 58 -7.74 4.01 -9.64
N GLU A 59 -7.78 3.38 -10.81
CA GLU A 59 -7.85 4.07 -12.10
C GLU A 59 -9.04 5.02 -12.16
N GLY A 60 -10.24 4.53 -11.77
CA GLY A 60 -11.45 5.35 -11.73
C GLY A 60 -11.40 6.51 -10.73
N GLU A 61 -10.71 6.36 -9.59
CA GLU A 61 -10.45 7.47 -8.67
C GLU A 61 -9.48 8.49 -9.28
N LEU A 62 -8.43 8.01 -9.98
CA LEU A 62 -7.41 8.86 -10.58
C LEU A 62 -7.91 9.65 -11.79
N GLU A 63 -8.88 9.12 -12.54
CA GLU A 63 -9.53 9.83 -13.65
C GLU A 63 -10.32 11.08 -13.22
N LYS A 64 -10.64 11.22 -11.92
CA LYS A 64 -11.37 12.36 -11.39
C LYS A 64 -10.49 13.61 -11.22
N PHE A 65 -9.16 13.46 -11.30
CA PHE A 65 -8.23 14.59 -11.22
C PHE A 65 -8.04 15.23 -12.60
N ASP A 66 -7.76 16.54 -12.63
CA ASP A 66 -7.56 17.31 -13.85
C ASP A 66 -6.28 16.92 -14.64
N GLY A 67 -5.45 16.05 -14.08
CA GLY A 67 -4.19 15.60 -14.69
C GLY A 67 -3.50 14.51 -13.86
N PRO A 68 -2.33 14.03 -14.34
CA PRO A 68 -1.59 12.96 -13.68
C PRO A 68 -1.11 13.39 -12.29
N VAL A 69 -1.09 12.47 -11.32
CA VAL A 69 -0.79 12.77 -9.91
C VAL A 69 0.56 12.21 -9.44
N ASP A 70 1.04 12.68 -8.28
CA ASP A 70 2.09 12.00 -7.52
C ASP A 70 1.46 10.90 -6.65
N LEU A 71 1.62 9.64 -7.05
CA LEU A 71 0.92 8.53 -6.45
C LEU A 71 1.82 7.77 -5.46
N VAL A 72 1.40 7.67 -4.21
CA VAL A 72 2.14 6.98 -3.14
C VAL A 72 1.27 5.88 -2.57
N GLY A 73 1.77 4.65 -2.57
CA GLY A 73 1.08 3.51 -1.98
C GLY A 73 1.90 2.84 -0.89
N HIS A 74 1.22 2.33 0.12
CA HIS A 74 1.75 1.49 1.19
C HIS A 74 1.05 0.13 1.18
N ASP A 75 1.79 -0.95 1.44
CA ASP A 75 1.25 -2.31 1.49
C ASP A 75 0.46 -2.64 0.20
N TRP A 76 -0.76 -3.20 0.28
CA TRP A 76 -1.61 -3.45 -0.87
C TRP A 76 -1.95 -2.19 -1.66
N GLY A 77 -2.02 -1.02 -1.01
CA GLY A 77 -2.08 0.26 -1.69
C GLY A 77 -0.90 0.45 -2.65
N GLY A 78 0.32 0.11 -2.23
CA GLY A 78 1.52 0.09 -3.08
C GLY A 78 1.45 -0.94 -4.21
N GLY A 79 0.79 -2.08 -3.99
CA GLY A 79 0.50 -3.08 -5.02
C GLY A 79 -0.50 -2.57 -6.06
N HIS A 80 -1.56 -1.88 -5.64
CA HIS A 80 -2.54 -1.26 -6.53
C HIS A 80 -1.90 -0.15 -7.36
N VAL A 81 -1.08 0.72 -6.74
CA VAL A 81 -0.30 1.77 -7.42
C VAL A 81 0.55 1.18 -8.55
N LEU A 82 1.28 0.10 -8.29
CA LEU A 82 2.11 -0.55 -9.31
C LEU A 82 1.27 -1.14 -10.45
N ASN A 83 0.16 -1.79 -10.14
CA ASN A 83 -0.79 -2.29 -11.14
C ASN A 83 -1.33 -1.17 -12.04
N VAL A 84 -1.68 -0.02 -11.46
CA VAL A 84 -2.13 1.16 -12.23
C VAL A 84 -1.02 1.67 -13.13
N VAL A 85 0.20 1.89 -12.61
CA VAL A 85 1.30 2.44 -13.42
C VAL A 85 1.68 1.51 -14.57
N MET A 86 1.65 0.19 -14.35
CA MET A 86 1.93 -0.79 -15.41
C MET A 86 0.83 -0.85 -16.49
N HIS A 87 -0.42 -0.54 -16.13
CA HIS A 87 -1.56 -0.63 -17.02
C HIS A 87 -1.88 0.71 -17.72
N ARG A 88 -1.97 1.80 -16.95
CA ARG A 88 -2.35 3.17 -17.35
C ARG A 88 -1.37 4.20 -16.80
N PRO A 89 -0.11 4.19 -17.26
CA PRO A 89 0.90 5.12 -16.77
C PRO A 89 0.49 6.59 -16.96
N GLU A 90 -0.31 6.93 -17.97
CA GLU A 90 -0.73 8.31 -18.26
C GLU A 90 -1.49 9.00 -17.11
N LEU A 91 -2.09 8.26 -16.18
CA LEU A 91 -2.76 8.79 -14.99
C LEU A 91 -1.79 9.22 -13.88
N VAL A 92 -0.50 8.89 -14.02
CA VAL A 92 0.50 9.05 -12.98
C VAL A 92 1.67 9.90 -13.48
N ARG A 93 2.10 10.87 -12.66
CA ARG A 93 3.31 11.66 -12.89
C ARG A 93 4.52 10.95 -12.30
N THR A 94 4.43 10.58 -11.02
CA THR A 94 5.45 9.81 -10.29
C THR A 94 4.78 8.77 -9.43
N TRP A 95 5.46 7.66 -9.15
CA TRP A 95 4.94 6.62 -8.26
C TRP A 95 5.92 6.28 -7.15
N VAL A 96 5.37 5.92 -5.99
CA VAL A 96 6.11 5.45 -4.81
C VAL A 96 5.43 4.20 -4.26
N SER A 97 6.21 3.17 -3.96
CA SER A 97 5.73 1.93 -3.35
C SER A 97 6.81 1.33 -2.46
N ASP A 98 6.44 0.80 -1.30
CA ASP A 98 7.30 -0.02 -0.45
C ASP A 98 7.17 -1.51 -0.73
N VAL A 99 6.19 -1.92 -1.53
CA VAL A 99 5.91 -3.33 -1.81
C VAL A 99 6.36 -3.83 -3.17
N VAL A 100 7.27 -3.14 -3.87
CA VAL A 100 7.66 -3.53 -5.24
C VAL A 100 8.16 -4.98 -5.34
N GLY A 101 8.69 -5.53 -4.24
CA GLY A 101 9.14 -6.92 -4.13
C GLY A 101 8.06 -7.98 -4.40
N ILE A 102 6.77 -7.67 -4.24
CA ILE A 102 5.68 -8.65 -4.49
C ILE A 102 5.58 -9.07 -5.97
N PHE A 103 6.18 -8.31 -6.88
CA PHE A 103 6.24 -8.59 -8.33
C PHE A 103 7.52 -9.34 -8.75
N ASP A 104 8.33 -9.76 -7.78
CA ASP A 104 9.48 -10.60 -8.04
C ASP A 104 9.04 -12.07 -8.20
N PRO A 105 9.53 -12.81 -9.21
CA PRO A 105 9.13 -14.21 -9.42
C PRO A 105 9.51 -15.16 -8.28
N GLU A 106 10.48 -14.79 -7.44
CA GLU A 106 10.89 -15.57 -6.26
C GLU A 106 10.20 -15.09 -4.98
N TYR A 107 9.29 -14.11 -5.06
CA TYR A 107 8.56 -13.65 -3.90
C TYR A 107 7.63 -14.74 -3.36
N VAL A 108 7.67 -14.87 -2.04
CA VAL A 108 6.79 -15.73 -1.26
C VAL A 108 6.04 -14.85 -0.28
N TRP A 109 4.72 -14.98 -0.26
CA TRP A 109 3.85 -14.29 0.69
C TRP A 109 4.28 -14.54 2.13
N HIS A 110 4.21 -13.50 2.97
CA HIS A 110 4.43 -13.60 4.40
C HIS A 110 3.44 -14.56 5.09
N ASP A 111 3.77 -15.05 6.28
CA ASP A 111 3.03 -16.12 6.97
C ASP A 111 1.52 -15.83 7.09
N LEU A 112 1.11 -14.62 7.49
CA LEU A 112 -0.31 -14.25 7.59
C LEU A 112 -1.05 -14.36 6.25
N ALA A 113 -0.41 -13.95 5.15
CA ALA A 113 -1.00 -14.02 3.82
C ALA A 113 -1.22 -15.45 3.36
N GLN A 114 -0.30 -16.37 3.67
CA GLN A 114 -0.45 -17.79 3.38
C GLN A 114 -1.63 -18.41 4.16
N VAL A 115 -1.84 -17.98 5.42
CA VAL A 115 -3.00 -18.41 6.20
C VAL A 115 -4.30 -17.87 5.59
N TRP A 116 -4.37 -16.58 5.26
CA TRP A 116 -5.57 -15.99 4.60
C TRP A 116 -5.91 -16.63 3.25
N GLN A 117 -4.90 -17.10 2.52
CA GLN A 117 -5.08 -17.83 1.26
C GLN A 117 -5.68 -19.23 1.45
N THR A 118 -5.62 -19.80 2.66
CA THR A 118 -6.08 -21.15 2.95
C THR A 118 -7.57 -21.16 3.34
N PRO A 119 -8.45 -21.90 2.64
CA PRO A 119 -9.85 -22.05 3.03
C PRO A 119 -10.00 -22.68 4.43
N GLY A 120 -10.90 -22.13 5.24
CA GLY A 120 -11.11 -22.51 6.64
C GLY A 120 -10.16 -21.74 7.57
N ALA A 121 -8.85 -21.96 7.43
CA ALA A 121 -7.85 -21.33 8.29
C ALA A 121 -7.82 -19.79 8.13
N GLY A 122 -8.02 -19.29 6.91
CA GLY A 122 -8.09 -17.85 6.65
C GLY A 122 -9.29 -17.20 7.32
N GLU A 123 -10.47 -17.83 7.22
CA GLU A 123 -11.68 -17.40 7.91
C GLU A 123 -11.49 -17.39 9.43
N GLU A 124 -10.92 -18.45 10.01
CA GLU A 124 -10.62 -18.53 11.45
C GLU A 124 -9.67 -17.41 11.91
N LEU A 125 -8.63 -17.11 11.12
CA LEU A 125 -7.70 -16.02 11.43
C LEU A 125 -8.38 -14.64 11.34
N VAL A 126 -9.20 -14.41 10.31
CA VAL A 126 -9.97 -13.18 10.17
C VAL A 126 -10.96 -13.00 11.33
N ASP A 127 -11.68 -14.05 11.71
CA ASP A 127 -12.59 -14.01 12.84
C ASP A 127 -11.86 -13.69 14.15
N ALA A 128 -10.66 -14.24 14.34
CA ALA A 128 -9.82 -13.92 15.50
C ALA A 128 -9.35 -12.46 15.50
N MET A 129 -8.94 -11.92 14.35
CA MET A 129 -8.46 -10.54 14.22
C MET A 129 -9.59 -9.50 14.31
N MET A 130 -10.76 -9.82 13.76
CA MET A 130 -11.91 -8.91 13.71
C MET A 130 -12.82 -9.05 14.95
N GLY A 131 -12.63 -10.09 15.74
CA GLY A 131 -13.36 -10.34 16.98
C GLY A 131 -12.92 -9.45 18.15
N GLY A 132 -13.58 -9.63 19.29
CA GLY A 132 -13.34 -8.83 20.50
C GLY A 132 -13.95 -7.43 20.43
N THR A 133 -13.60 -6.58 21.39
CA THR A 133 -14.05 -5.18 21.43
C THR A 133 -13.14 -4.28 20.59
N VAL A 134 -13.59 -3.04 20.33
CA VAL A 134 -12.72 -2.04 19.68
C VAL A 134 -11.52 -1.73 20.57
N GLU A 135 -11.71 -1.73 21.89
CA GLU A 135 -10.67 -1.50 22.89
C GLU A 135 -9.60 -2.62 22.86
N ASP A 136 -10.02 -3.89 22.77
CA ASP A 136 -9.10 -5.03 22.67
C ASP A 136 -8.23 -4.93 21.41
N ARG A 137 -8.85 -4.61 20.27
CA ARG A 137 -8.14 -4.45 18.98
C ARG A 137 -7.26 -3.20 18.97
N THR A 138 -7.70 -2.12 19.62
CA THR A 138 -6.88 -0.91 19.81
C THR A 138 -5.62 -1.24 20.59
N ALA A 139 -5.72 -2.02 21.67
CA ALA A 139 -4.57 -2.41 22.48
C ALA A 139 -3.57 -3.27 21.70
N GLN A 140 -4.03 -4.11 20.77
CA GLN A 140 -3.16 -4.87 19.87
C GLN A 140 -2.41 -3.95 18.91
N TRP A 141 -3.10 -3.01 18.25
CA TRP A 141 -2.47 -2.05 17.35
C TRP A 141 -1.51 -1.08 18.06
N ALA A 142 -1.79 -0.72 19.31
CA ALA A 142 -0.97 0.18 20.10
C ALA A 142 0.45 -0.37 20.41
N ALA A 143 0.69 -1.66 20.16
CA ALA A 143 2.04 -2.23 20.22
C ALA A 143 2.94 -1.76 19.06
N PHE A 144 2.34 -1.27 17.97
CA PHE A 144 3.03 -0.89 16.75
C PHE A 144 2.79 0.57 16.34
N LEU A 145 1.65 1.13 16.73
CA LEU A 145 1.17 2.43 16.26
C LEU A 145 0.80 3.35 17.44
N PRO A 146 0.87 4.68 17.24
CA PRO A 146 0.29 5.66 18.17
C PRO A 146 -1.18 5.35 18.48
N ALA A 147 -1.60 5.62 19.72
CA ALA A 147 -2.90 5.17 20.25
C ALA A 147 -4.11 5.72 19.48
N ASP A 148 -4.01 6.93 18.95
CA ASP A 148 -5.05 7.55 18.12
C ASP A 148 -5.21 6.83 16.78
N ILE A 149 -4.11 6.52 16.10
CA ILE A 149 -4.10 5.74 14.85
C ILE A 149 -4.58 4.30 15.12
N ALA A 150 -4.08 3.66 16.18
CA ALA A 150 -4.51 2.34 16.60
C ALA A 150 -6.03 2.26 16.84
N GLY A 151 -6.59 3.26 17.52
CA GLY A 151 -8.03 3.37 17.75
C GLY A 151 -8.83 3.54 16.46
N ALA A 152 -8.34 4.37 15.53
CA ALA A 152 -8.97 4.57 14.23
C ALA A 152 -9.00 3.27 13.38
N LEU A 153 -7.88 2.52 13.34
CA LEU A 153 -7.80 1.23 12.66
C LEU A 153 -8.78 0.22 13.28
N ALA A 154 -8.73 0.06 14.61
CA ALA A 154 -9.60 -0.86 15.32
C ALA A 154 -11.10 -0.55 15.13
N ALA A 155 -11.48 0.72 15.04
CA ALA A 155 -12.86 1.13 14.81
C ALA A 155 -13.36 0.78 13.40
N ALA A 156 -12.47 0.79 12.40
CA ALA A 156 -12.81 0.44 11.02
C ALA A 156 -12.80 -1.08 10.76
N GLN A 157 -12.14 -1.86 11.62
CA GLN A 157 -12.09 -3.31 11.49
C GLN A 157 -13.47 -3.95 11.72
N GLY A 158 -13.84 -4.89 10.87
CA GLY A 158 -15.10 -5.61 10.96
C GLY A 158 -15.30 -6.64 9.84
N PRO A 159 -16.50 -7.24 9.75
CA PRO A 159 -16.77 -8.33 8.80
C PRO A 159 -16.53 -7.96 7.34
N GLU A 160 -16.78 -6.71 6.94
CA GLU A 160 -16.52 -6.24 5.57
C GLU A 160 -15.04 -6.26 5.23
N MET A 161 -14.20 -5.72 6.11
CA MET A 161 -12.75 -5.77 5.98
C MET A 161 -12.26 -7.21 5.95
N GLY A 162 -12.78 -8.07 6.83
CA GLY A 162 -12.47 -9.50 6.82
C GLY A 162 -12.74 -10.18 5.48
N ARG A 163 -13.89 -9.91 4.85
CA ARG A 163 -14.22 -10.42 3.50
C ARG A 163 -13.25 -9.89 2.45
N ALA A 164 -12.92 -8.59 2.51
CA ALA A 164 -11.99 -7.96 1.58
C ALA A 164 -10.58 -8.55 1.68
N ILE A 165 -10.09 -8.83 2.90
CA ILE A 165 -8.80 -9.49 3.15
C ILE A 165 -8.73 -10.85 2.45
N LEU A 166 -9.71 -11.72 2.71
CA LEU A 166 -9.71 -13.06 2.15
C LEU A 166 -9.80 -13.03 0.62
N ALA A 167 -10.68 -12.21 0.06
CA ALA A 167 -10.83 -12.07 -1.38
C ALA A 167 -9.53 -11.57 -2.04
N LEU A 168 -8.90 -10.54 -1.46
CA LEU A 168 -7.69 -9.94 -1.98
C LEU A 168 -6.52 -10.92 -2.01
N TYR A 169 -6.17 -11.51 -0.86
CA TYR A 169 -5.03 -12.42 -0.79
C TYR A 169 -5.24 -13.70 -1.60
N ARG A 170 -6.48 -14.21 -1.70
CA ARG A 170 -6.79 -15.37 -2.55
C ARG A 170 -6.71 -15.05 -4.04
N SER A 171 -7.06 -13.82 -4.43
CA SER A 171 -6.92 -13.37 -5.83
C SER A 171 -5.46 -13.26 -6.28
N ALA A 172 -4.52 -13.17 -5.33
CA ALA A 172 -3.10 -12.97 -5.57
C ALA A 172 -2.23 -14.14 -5.05
N ALA A 173 -2.82 -15.31 -4.83
CA ALA A 173 -2.10 -16.49 -4.34
C ALA A 173 -1.03 -16.99 -5.33
N ASP A 174 -1.27 -16.83 -6.62
CA ASP A 174 -0.30 -17.11 -7.67
C ASP A 174 0.62 -15.89 -7.88
N THR A 175 1.78 -15.89 -7.22
CA THR A 175 2.75 -14.80 -7.30
C THR A 175 3.36 -14.64 -8.69
N ALA A 176 3.40 -15.72 -9.50
CA ALA A 176 3.84 -15.62 -10.90
C ALA A 176 2.81 -14.86 -11.73
N ALA A 177 1.52 -15.10 -11.54
CA ALA A 177 0.47 -14.33 -12.17
C ALA A 177 0.49 -12.84 -11.75
N VAL A 178 0.78 -12.56 -10.48
CA VAL A 178 0.98 -11.19 -9.98
C VAL A 178 2.19 -10.53 -10.63
N ALA A 179 3.33 -11.23 -10.73
CA ALA A 179 4.55 -10.69 -11.34
C ALA A 179 4.39 -10.33 -12.83
N GLU A 180 3.54 -11.07 -13.54
CA GLU A 180 3.18 -10.82 -14.95
C GLU A 180 1.99 -9.85 -15.12
N ALA A 181 1.33 -9.46 -14.02
CA ALA A 181 0.20 -8.54 -14.06
C ALA A 181 0.59 -7.20 -14.72
N GLY A 182 -0.36 -6.60 -15.44
CA GLY A 182 -0.09 -5.41 -16.23
C GLY A 182 0.85 -5.62 -17.42
N GLY A 183 1.36 -6.83 -17.66
CA GLY A 183 2.36 -7.15 -18.68
C GLY A 183 3.81 -7.00 -18.20
N GLY A 184 4.03 -7.16 -16.89
CA GLY A 184 5.35 -7.21 -16.27
C GLY A 184 5.79 -5.89 -15.64
N LEU A 185 6.56 -6.01 -14.55
CA LEU A 185 7.07 -4.91 -13.73
C LEU A 185 7.86 -3.86 -14.53
N GLU A 186 8.49 -4.27 -15.63
CA GLU A 186 9.23 -3.41 -16.55
C GLU A 186 8.39 -2.28 -17.14
N LYS A 187 7.06 -2.43 -17.23
CA LYS A 187 6.17 -1.35 -17.67
C LYS A 187 6.13 -0.17 -16.70
N ALA A 188 6.41 -0.39 -15.42
CA ALA A 188 6.46 0.68 -14.43
C ALA A 188 7.53 1.75 -14.76
N ARG A 189 8.53 1.41 -15.59
CA ARG A 189 9.56 2.32 -16.13
C ARG A 189 8.99 3.47 -16.94
N ALA A 190 7.74 3.38 -17.39
CA ALA A 190 7.07 4.45 -18.12
C ALA A 190 6.98 5.76 -17.31
N LYS A 191 7.08 5.67 -15.97
CA LYS A 191 7.05 6.82 -15.06
C LYS A 191 8.17 6.75 -14.02
N PRO A 192 8.69 7.91 -13.55
CA PRO A 192 9.64 7.96 -12.45
C PRO A 192 9.09 7.25 -11.21
N GLY A 193 9.86 6.29 -10.70
CA GLY A 193 9.50 5.45 -9.57
C GLY A 193 10.44 5.58 -8.38
N LEU A 194 9.89 5.46 -7.19
CA LEU A 194 10.62 5.31 -5.93
C LEU A 194 10.18 4.02 -5.22
N SER A 195 11.12 3.10 -5.04
CA SER A 195 10.97 1.96 -4.15
C SER A 195 11.44 2.37 -2.75
N VAL A 196 10.55 2.28 -1.77
CA VAL A 196 10.91 2.49 -0.36
C VAL A 196 11.36 1.16 0.23
N LEU A 197 12.53 1.15 0.87
CA LEU A 197 13.08 -0.04 1.52
C LEU A 197 13.30 0.27 3.00
N ALA A 198 12.28 -0.02 3.80
CA ALA A 198 12.36 -0.03 5.26
C ALA A 198 13.08 -1.33 5.71
N THR A 199 14.20 -1.21 6.42
CA THR A 199 15.09 -2.36 6.66
C THR A 199 14.56 -3.32 7.73
N GLU A 200 13.66 -2.87 8.61
CA GLU A 200 12.99 -3.70 9.61
C GLU A 200 11.59 -4.17 9.16
N ASP A 201 11.20 -3.88 7.91
CA ASP A 201 9.97 -4.43 7.32
C ASP A 201 10.17 -5.89 6.88
N THR A 202 9.39 -6.79 7.49
CA THR A 202 9.42 -8.23 7.28
C THR A 202 8.29 -8.75 6.37
N TYR A 203 7.38 -7.90 5.88
CA TYR A 203 6.21 -8.34 5.10
C TYR A 203 6.49 -8.45 3.59
N VAL A 204 7.51 -7.75 3.08
CA VAL A 204 7.73 -7.56 1.64
C VAL A 204 8.97 -8.32 1.11
N GLY A 205 9.28 -9.45 1.73
CA GLY A 205 10.39 -10.30 1.31
C GLY A 205 11.76 -9.68 1.61
N SER A 206 12.81 -10.32 1.08
CA SER A 206 14.18 -9.92 1.38
C SER A 206 14.56 -8.57 0.76
N GLU A 207 15.60 -7.94 1.30
CA GLU A 207 16.20 -6.75 0.68
C GLU A 207 16.65 -7.03 -0.76
N GLU A 208 17.20 -8.22 -1.03
CA GLU A 208 17.63 -8.63 -2.37
C GLU A 208 16.46 -8.66 -3.37
N ILE A 209 15.34 -9.29 -2.99
CA ILE A 209 14.11 -9.33 -3.79
C ILE A 209 13.60 -7.92 -4.08
N ARG A 210 13.52 -7.07 -3.05
CA ARG A 210 13.05 -5.68 -3.20
C ARG A 210 13.93 -4.87 -4.14
N ARG A 211 15.26 -5.00 -4.03
CA ARG A 211 16.22 -4.31 -4.92
C ARG A 211 16.13 -4.80 -6.36
N ARG A 212 16.04 -6.11 -6.57
CA ARG A 212 15.90 -6.72 -7.91
C ARG A 212 14.61 -6.27 -8.59
N ALA A 213 13.50 -6.28 -7.86
CA ALA A 213 12.22 -5.76 -8.36
C ALA A 213 12.27 -4.26 -8.64
N ALA A 214 12.86 -3.45 -7.76
CA ALA A 214 13.05 -2.01 -7.98
C ALA A 214 13.88 -1.73 -9.25
N GLU A 215 14.95 -2.50 -9.47
CA GLU A 215 15.77 -2.40 -10.69
C GLU A 215 14.94 -2.72 -11.93
N ARG A 216 14.16 -3.82 -11.93
CA ARG A 216 13.25 -4.20 -13.03
C ARG A 216 12.21 -3.13 -13.31
N ALA A 217 11.64 -2.51 -12.28
CA ALA A 217 10.70 -1.39 -12.37
C ALA A 217 11.36 -0.07 -12.83
N GLY A 218 12.70 0.00 -12.86
CA GLY A 218 13.46 1.23 -13.13
C GLY A 218 13.30 2.29 -12.05
N ALA A 219 13.02 1.87 -10.82
CA ALA A 219 12.81 2.76 -9.69
C ALA A 219 14.12 3.06 -8.95
N ARG A 220 14.24 4.27 -8.42
CA ARG A 220 15.23 4.58 -7.39
C ARG A 220 14.84 3.83 -6.12
N THR A 221 15.79 3.20 -5.44
CA THR A 221 15.56 2.69 -4.07
C THR A 221 16.00 3.73 -3.05
N GLU A 222 15.11 4.12 -2.12
CA GLU A 222 15.51 4.83 -0.90
C GLU A 222 15.47 3.87 0.29
N VAL A 223 16.58 3.80 1.02
CA VAL A 223 16.70 2.96 2.22
C VAL A 223 16.31 3.76 3.45
N LEU A 224 15.28 3.30 4.14
CA LEU A 224 14.85 3.80 5.44
C LEU A 224 15.37 2.86 6.54
N ASP A 225 16.67 3.00 6.81
CA ASP A 225 17.35 2.20 7.84
C ASP A 225 16.71 2.34 9.22
N GLY A 226 16.43 1.20 9.86
CA GLY A 226 15.81 1.09 11.19
C GLY A 226 14.30 1.34 11.20
N LEU A 227 13.68 1.60 10.04
CA LEU A 227 12.23 1.74 9.98
C LEU A 227 11.56 0.40 9.65
N HIS A 228 10.39 0.20 10.25
CA HIS A 228 9.52 -0.95 10.03
C HIS A 228 8.45 -0.65 8.97
N HIS A 229 7.45 -1.53 8.85
CA HIS A 229 6.38 -1.47 7.85
C HIS A 229 5.68 -0.08 7.79
N TRP A 230 5.25 0.45 8.95
CA TRP A 230 4.62 1.79 9.04
C TRP A 230 5.63 2.96 9.09
N TRP A 231 6.55 3.02 8.12
CA TRP A 231 7.60 4.05 8.05
C TRP A 231 7.06 5.48 8.06
N MET A 232 5.88 5.71 7.48
CA MET A 232 5.20 7.01 7.41
C MET A 232 4.67 7.49 8.76
N VAL A 233 4.41 6.57 9.68
CA VAL A 233 3.99 6.85 11.06
C VAL A 233 5.20 6.94 11.98
N GLN A 234 6.19 6.05 11.79
CA GLN A 234 7.34 5.92 12.67
C GLN A 234 8.30 7.12 12.58
N ASP A 235 8.60 7.58 11.37
CA ASP A 235 9.42 8.79 11.13
C ASP A 235 8.84 9.63 9.97
N PRO A 236 7.73 10.36 10.22
CA PRO A 236 7.05 11.14 9.19
C PRO A 236 7.92 12.26 8.62
N ALA A 237 8.89 12.78 9.38
CA ALA A 237 9.80 13.82 8.91
C ALA A 237 10.79 13.27 7.88
N ARG A 238 11.41 12.12 8.16
CA ARG A 238 12.30 11.45 7.20
C ARG A 238 11.55 10.99 5.95
N ALA A 239 10.34 10.49 6.14
CA ALA A 239 9.41 10.12 5.08
C ALA A 239 9.06 11.31 4.16
N ALA A 240 8.63 12.44 4.73
CA ALA A 240 8.33 13.66 3.98
C ALA A 240 9.57 14.16 3.21
N ALA A 241 10.72 14.24 3.88
CA ALA A 241 11.96 14.70 3.26
C ALA A 241 12.40 13.79 2.10
N MET A 242 12.22 12.47 2.21
CA MET A 242 12.46 11.51 1.13
C MET A 242 11.58 11.83 -0.09
N LEU A 243 10.26 11.95 0.12
CA LEU A 243 9.30 12.22 -0.95
C LEU A 243 9.57 13.57 -1.62
N THR A 244 9.82 14.62 -0.84
CA THR A 244 10.16 15.96 -1.35
C THR A 244 11.42 15.94 -2.21
N ARG A 245 12.49 15.25 -1.78
CA ARG A 245 13.71 15.09 -2.59
C ARG A 245 13.40 14.37 -3.90
N PHE A 246 12.63 13.28 -3.86
CA PHE A 246 12.26 12.52 -5.04
C PHE A 246 11.50 13.37 -6.05
N TRP A 247 10.46 14.08 -5.61
CA TRP A 247 9.65 14.93 -6.47
C TRP A 247 10.43 16.12 -7.05
N ALA A 248 11.37 16.70 -6.28
CA ALA A 248 12.22 17.79 -6.76
C ALA A 248 13.16 17.37 -7.91
N THR A 249 13.54 16.09 -7.95
CA THR A 249 14.39 15.52 -9.01
C THR A 249 13.60 14.88 -10.16
N SER A 250 12.27 14.79 -10.04
CA SER A 250 11.42 14.17 -11.05
C SER A 250 11.02 15.19 -12.14
N PRO A 251 10.88 14.77 -13.41
CA PRO A 251 10.35 15.61 -14.47
C PRO A 251 9.02 16.27 -14.06
N ARG A 252 8.87 17.54 -14.42
CA ARG A 252 7.61 18.28 -14.22
C ARG A 252 6.52 17.77 -15.16
#